data_AF-A0A2E3ZLC0-F1
#
_entry.id   AF-A0A2E3ZLC0-F1
#
_cell.length_a   1.000
_cell.length_b   1.000
_cell.length_c   1.000
_cell.angle_alpha   90.00
_cell.angle_beta   90.00
_cell.angle_gamma   90.00
#
_symmetry.space_group_name_H-M   'P 1'
#
loop_
_entity.id
_entity.type
_entity.pdbx_description
1 polymer ?
#
loop_
_entity_poly.entity_id
_entity_poly.type
_entity_poly.pdbx_seq_one_letter_code
_entity_poly.pdbx_strand_id
1 'polypeptide(L)'
;MSIIKQINKNFSDYLTILVLDNEVTTEAFVHTPPLTWARLSTEETGYTMPNNYPTLLTRKMAEREKTNWDQVDLTLLQSEIMELKDSVGLIVIGNNAAQGLPLARAVPQRLREKHSIIIYGSSLPEKSEYQKLGFRQFSPRTEFLNYLKKVPKTSEKKIALVFINTIQHNEKNYHQPWTER
;
A
#
# COMPACT_ATOMS: atom_id res chain seq x y z
N MET A 1 -17.00 4.51 1.05
CA MET A 1 -16.65 5.16 -0.25
C MET A 1 -15.60 4.31 -0.96
N SER A 2 -15.46 4.34 -2.30
CA SER A 2 -14.44 3.51 -2.98
C SER A 2 -13.01 4.07 -2.83
N ILE A 3 -12.00 3.21 -2.93
CA ILE A 3 -10.56 3.56 -2.85
C ILE A 3 -10.24 4.67 -3.85
N ILE A 4 -10.68 4.52 -5.10
CA ILE A 4 -10.42 5.50 -6.17
C ILE A 4 -11.05 6.85 -5.86
N LYS A 5 -12.27 6.86 -5.29
CA LYS A 5 -12.94 8.11 -4.90
C LYS A 5 -12.16 8.82 -3.78
N GLN A 6 -11.63 8.07 -2.80
CA GLN A 6 -10.77 8.64 -1.75
C GLN A 6 -9.47 9.22 -2.34
N ILE A 7 -8.82 8.49 -3.25
CA ILE A 7 -7.59 8.94 -3.90
C ILE A 7 -7.86 10.21 -4.72
N ASN A 8 -8.86 10.19 -5.62
CA ASN A 8 -9.13 11.32 -6.50
C ASN A 8 -9.56 12.58 -5.73
N LYS A 9 -10.29 12.42 -4.62
CA LYS A 9 -10.72 13.56 -3.78
C LYS A 9 -9.55 14.24 -3.06
N ASN A 10 -8.58 13.47 -2.57
CA ASN A 10 -7.55 13.98 -1.66
C ASN A 10 -6.17 14.14 -2.32
N PHE A 11 -5.95 13.57 -3.50
CA PHE A 11 -4.64 13.47 -4.15
C PHE A 11 -4.65 13.76 -5.66
N SER A 12 -5.57 14.61 -6.14
CA SER A 12 -5.69 14.96 -7.58
C SER A 12 -4.37 15.45 -8.21
N ASP A 13 -3.59 16.20 -7.43
CA ASP A 13 -2.35 16.84 -7.87
C ASP A 13 -1.10 15.98 -7.62
N TYR A 14 -1.29 14.75 -7.16
CA TYR A 14 -0.21 13.83 -6.80
C TYR A 14 -0.11 12.67 -7.78
N LEU A 15 1.12 12.15 -7.92
CA LEU A 15 1.34 10.79 -8.36
C LEU A 15 1.09 9.88 -7.16
N THR A 16 -0.08 9.27 -7.12
CA THR A 16 -0.47 8.41 -6.00
C THR A 16 0.12 7.00 -6.14
N ILE A 17 0.78 6.57 -5.08
CA ILE A 17 1.29 5.21 -4.91
C ILE A 17 0.38 4.50 -3.91
N LEU A 18 -0.45 3.58 -4.41
CA LEU A 18 -1.31 2.75 -3.57
C LEU A 18 -0.49 1.57 -3.01
N VAL A 19 -0.31 1.52 -1.71
CA VAL A 19 0.45 0.48 -1.00
C VAL A 19 -0.50 -0.46 -0.28
N LEU A 20 -0.47 -1.73 -0.68
CA LEU A 20 -1.18 -2.83 -0.04
C LEU A 20 -0.15 -3.66 0.72
N ASP A 21 0.06 -3.38 2.01
CA ASP A 21 1.04 -4.09 2.83
C ASP A 21 0.56 -4.14 4.29
N ASN A 22 1.33 -4.78 5.16
CA ASN A 22 1.08 -4.82 6.59
C ASN A 22 1.58 -3.54 7.27
N GLU A 23 0.79 -2.96 8.18
CA GLU A 23 1.12 -1.68 8.83
C GLU A 23 2.44 -1.69 9.62
N VAL A 24 2.90 -2.86 10.10
CA VAL A 24 4.23 -3.01 10.72
C VAL A 24 5.39 -2.66 9.77
N THR A 25 5.13 -2.61 8.47
CA THR A 25 6.12 -2.35 7.42
C THR A 25 6.22 -0.89 7.01
N THR A 26 5.36 -0.02 7.56
CA THR A 26 5.28 1.42 7.22
C THR A 26 6.62 2.15 7.36
N GLU A 27 7.48 1.71 8.28
CA GLU A 27 8.82 2.28 8.49
C GLU A 27 9.71 2.21 7.24
N ALA A 28 9.54 1.18 6.40
CA ALA A 28 10.32 1.03 5.17
C ALA A 28 10.05 2.12 4.12
N PHE A 29 8.98 2.89 4.30
CA PHE A 29 8.60 3.99 3.41
C PHE A 29 8.96 5.38 3.98
N VAL A 30 9.57 5.44 5.17
CA VAL A 30 10.05 6.71 5.76
C VAL A 30 11.23 7.24 4.95
N HIS A 31 11.17 8.52 4.57
CA HIS A 31 12.15 9.17 3.71
C HIS A 31 12.52 10.57 4.24
N THR A 32 13.65 11.13 3.77
CA THR A 32 14.06 12.53 4.02
C THR A 32 14.27 13.26 2.68
N PRO A 33 13.48 14.29 2.34
CA PRO A 33 12.33 14.81 3.09
C PRO A 33 11.16 13.80 3.15
N PRO A 34 10.30 13.87 4.19
CA PRO A 34 9.18 12.96 4.34
C PRO A 34 8.16 13.13 3.21
N LEU A 35 7.56 12.02 2.79
CA LEU A 35 6.54 12.01 1.75
C LEU A 35 5.16 12.31 2.36
N THR A 36 4.30 12.95 1.56
CA THR A 36 2.87 13.03 1.89
C THR A 36 2.29 11.62 1.89
N TRP A 37 1.47 11.30 2.88
CA TRP A 37 0.81 10.01 2.94
C TRP A 37 -0.56 10.06 3.61
N ALA A 38 -1.35 9.03 3.33
CA ALA A 38 -2.58 8.73 4.03
C ALA A 38 -2.74 7.22 4.23
N ARG A 39 -3.47 6.84 5.27
CA ARG A 39 -4.01 5.50 5.44
C ARG A 39 -5.48 5.48 5.04
N LEU A 40 -5.94 4.40 4.41
CA LEU A 40 -7.35 4.09 4.29
C LEU A 40 -7.70 2.85 5.11
N SER A 41 -8.77 2.94 5.89
CA SER A 41 -9.35 1.82 6.64
C SER A 41 -10.70 1.42 6.05
N THR A 42 -11.05 0.16 6.25
CA THR A 42 -12.39 -0.34 5.99
C THR A 42 -13.40 0.22 7.01
N GLU A 43 -14.56 0.63 6.52
CA GLU A 43 -15.78 0.94 7.27
C GLU A 43 -16.96 0.19 6.61
N GLU A 44 -18.15 0.21 7.22
CA GLU A 44 -19.34 -0.52 6.75
C GLU A 44 -19.70 -0.28 5.26
N THR A 45 -19.31 0.87 4.69
CA THR A 45 -19.67 1.29 3.33
C THR A 45 -18.48 1.42 2.38
N GLY A 46 -17.31 0.83 2.71
CA GLY A 46 -16.12 0.85 1.87
C GLY A 46 -14.88 1.34 2.59
N TYR A 47 -14.03 2.08 1.88
CA TYR A 47 -12.80 2.66 2.42
C TYR A 47 -12.96 4.15 2.78
N THR A 48 -12.43 4.53 3.93
CA THR A 48 -12.38 5.91 4.39
C THR A 48 -10.96 6.35 4.69
N MET A 49 -10.73 7.66 4.56
CA MET A 49 -9.52 8.30 5.06
C MET A 49 -9.83 8.96 6.40
N PRO A 50 -9.13 8.61 7.49
CA PRO A 50 -9.31 9.28 8.78
C PRO A 50 -8.97 10.78 8.71
N ASN A 51 -9.63 11.59 9.54
CA ASN A 51 -9.57 13.07 9.48
C ASN A 51 -8.16 13.68 9.69
N ASN A 52 -7.22 12.93 10.26
CA ASN A 52 -5.83 13.38 10.46
C ASN A 52 -4.93 13.16 9.24
N TYR A 53 -5.51 12.75 8.10
CA TYR A 53 -4.83 12.53 6.83
C TYR A 53 -5.37 13.46 5.74
N PRO A 54 -4.57 13.78 4.70
CA PRO A 54 -3.17 13.39 4.53
C PRO A 54 -2.22 14.17 5.45
N THR A 55 -1.04 13.59 5.70
CA THR A 55 0.03 14.22 6.51
C THR A 55 1.40 13.73 6.04
N LEU A 56 2.49 14.03 6.77
CA LEU A 56 3.85 13.64 6.40
C LEU A 56 4.27 12.33 7.07
N LEU A 57 4.73 11.34 6.29
CA LEU A 57 5.21 10.07 6.83
C LEU A 57 6.58 10.25 7.50
N THR A 58 6.56 10.47 8.81
CA THR A 58 7.76 10.53 9.66
C THR A 58 8.00 9.19 10.36
N ARG A 59 9.22 8.98 10.89
CA ARG A 59 9.52 7.78 11.70
C ARG A 59 8.57 7.66 12.90
N LYS A 60 8.29 8.76 13.61
CA LYS A 60 7.35 8.77 14.75
C LYS A 60 5.95 8.32 14.33
N MET A 61 5.50 8.73 13.14
CA MET A 61 4.23 8.28 12.60
C MET A 61 4.25 6.80 12.25
N ALA A 62 5.28 6.33 11.55
CA ALA A 62 5.42 4.91 11.22
C ALA A 62 5.38 4.03 12.48
N GLU A 63 6.09 4.40 13.55
CA GLU A 63 6.04 3.66 14.83
C GLU A 63 4.64 3.62 15.43
N ARG A 64 3.91 4.74 15.39
CA ARG A 64 2.51 4.78 15.84
C ARG A 64 1.61 3.89 14.99
N GLU A 65 1.83 3.83 13.69
CA GLU A 65 0.98 3.02 12.80
C GLU A 65 1.13 1.52 13.05
N LYS A 66 2.28 1.05 13.56
CA LYS A 66 2.45 -0.35 14.00
C LYS A 66 1.47 -0.76 15.12
N THR A 67 0.83 0.21 15.78
CA THR A 67 -0.17 -0.04 16.83
C THR A 67 -1.61 0.11 16.33
N ASN A 68 -1.84 0.47 15.06
CA ASN A 68 -3.17 0.59 14.51
C ASN A 68 -3.66 -0.77 14.01
N TRP A 69 -4.72 -1.28 14.64
CA TRP A 69 -5.30 -2.58 14.30
C TRP A 69 -6.52 -2.40 13.45
N ASP A 70 -6.28 -2.21 12.16
CA ASP A 70 -7.37 -2.11 11.20
C ASP A 70 -8.14 -3.43 11.09
N GLN A 71 -9.46 -3.32 11.05
CA GLN A 71 -10.27 -4.39 10.49
C GLN A 71 -9.98 -4.48 9.00
N VAL A 72 -9.74 -5.70 8.51
CA VAL A 72 -9.43 -5.93 7.10
C VAL A 72 -10.49 -6.83 6.51
N ASP A 73 -11.22 -6.29 5.54
CA ASP A 73 -12.09 -7.07 4.67
C ASP A 73 -11.37 -7.35 3.34
N LEU A 74 -10.76 -8.53 3.23
CA LEU A 74 -10.02 -8.93 2.03
C LEU A 74 -10.92 -9.12 0.80
N THR A 75 -12.19 -9.48 0.99
CA THR A 75 -13.13 -9.65 -0.12
C THR A 75 -13.49 -8.29 -0.70
N LEU A 76 -13.81 -7.32 0.17
CA LEU A 76 -14.03 -5.94 -0.23
C LEU A 76 -12.76 -5.29 -0.81
N LEU A 77 -11.58 -5.57 -0.24
CA LEU A 77 -10.33 -5.06 -0.79
C LEU A 77 -10.12 -5.58 -2.22
N GLN A 78 -10.31 -6.87 -2.46
CA GLN A 78 -10.17 -7.45 -3.79
C GLN A 78 -11.19 -6.87 -4.78
N SER A 79 -12.44 -6.65 -4.37
CA SER A 79 -13.43 -6.01 -5.25
C SER A 79 -13.04 -4.58 -5.62
N GLU A 80 -12.56 -3.79 -4.66
CA GLU A 80 -12.08 -2.44 -4.91
C GLU A 80 -10.80 -2.41 -5.78
N ILE A 81 -9.91 -3.40 -5.62
CA ILE A 81 -8.73 -3.55 -6.48
C ILE A 81 -9.12 -3.85 -7.93
N MET A 82 -10.13 -4.70 -8.16
CA MET A 82 -10.61 -5.03 -9.52
C MET A 82 -11.15 -3.80 -10.26
N GLU A 83 -11.67 -2.82 -9.53
CA GLU A 83 -12.18 -1.57 -10.10
C GLU A 83 -11.11 -0.51 -10.36
N LEU A 84 -9.84 -0.78 -10.01
CA LEU A 84 -8.75 0.18 -10.21
C LEU A 84 -8.59 0.59 -11.68
N LYS A 85 -8.34 1.89 -11.84
CA LYS A 85 -8.12 2.54 -13.13
C LYS A 85 -6.71 3.08 -13.17
N ASP A 86 -6.28 3.41 -14.39
CA ASP A 86 -4.96 3.97 -14.69
C ASP A 86 -4.71 5.34 -14.04
N SER A 87 -5.70 5.89 -13.31
CA SER A 87 -5.57 7.09 -12.47
C SER A 87 -4.72 6.86 -11.21
N VAL A 88 -4.54 5.62 -10.76
CA VAL A 88 -3.56 5.28 -9.72
C VAL A 88 -2.18 5.16 -10.38
N GLY A 89 -1.21 5.93 -9.89
CA GLY A 89 0.11 6.01 -10.51
C GLY A 89 0.89 4.70 -10.43
N LEU A 90 0.93 4.07 -9.25
CA LEU A 90 1.58 2.79 -9.03
C LEU A 90 0.87 2.01 -7.93
N ILE A 91 0.67 0.72 -8.14
CA ILE A 91 0.14 -0.23 -7.16
C ILE A 91 1.30 -1.04 -6.60
N VAL A 92 1.50 -0.99 -5.29
CA VAL A 92 2.56 -1.68 -4.57
C VAL A 92 1.93 -2.78 -3.75
N ILE A 93 2.33 -4.02 -4.00
CA ILE A 93 1.79 -5.19 -3.31
C ILE A 93 2.88 -5.79 -2.44
N GLY A 94 2.70 -5.68 -1.13
CA GLY A 94 3.51 -6.35 -0.13
C GLY A 94 3.24 -7.83 -0.09
N ASN A 95 4.27 -8.64 -0.34
CA ASN A 95 4.23 -10.05 0.01
C ASN A 95 4.84 -10.23 1.40
N ASN A 96 3.99 -10.15 2.42
CA ASN A 96 4.30 -10.61 3.77
C ASN A 96 3.47 -11.86 4.06
N ALA A 97 4.09 -12.90 4.63
CA ALA A 97 3.41 -14.17 4.97
C ALA A 97 2.53 -14.75 3.84
N ALA A 98 3.02 -14.71 2.59
CA ALA A 98 2.33 -15.20 1.38
C ALA A 98 0.99 -14.52 1.03
N GLN A 99 0.68 -13.37 1.63
CA GLN A 99 -0.61 -12.70 1.44
C GLN A 99 -0.69 -11.80 0.20
N GLY A 100 0.44 -11.52 -0.44
CA GLY A 100 0.45 -10.64 -1.62
C GLY A 100 -0.25 -11.27 -2.83
N LEU A 101 -0.25 -12.60 -2.94
CA LEU A 101 -0.68 -13.30 -4.16
C LEU A 101 -2.20 -13.20 -4.41
N PRO A 102 -3.09 -13.38 -3.41
CA PRO A 102 -4.51 -13.11 -3.57
C PRO A 102 -4.82 -11.69 -4.06
N LEU A 103 -4.14 -10.68 -3.49
CA LEU A 103 -4.33 -9.27 -3.89
C LEU A 103 -3.81 -9.01 -5.31
N ALA A 104 -2.67 -9.60 -5.67
CA ALA A 104 -2.10 -9.50 -7.01
C ALA A 104 -2.99 -10.12 -8.09
N ARG A 105 -3.76 -11.17 -7.77
CA ARG A 105 -4.75 -11.76 -8.70
C ARG A 105 -5.91 -10.80 -8.97
N ALA A 106 -6.33 -10.03 -7.98
CA ALA A 106 -7.41 -9.05 -8.13
C ALA A 106 -7.00 -7.83 -8.98
N VAL A 107 -5.70 -7.51 -9.09
CA VAL A 107 -5.24 -6.39 -9.91
C VAL A 107 -5.63 -6.60 -11.37
N PRO A 108 -6.28 -5.62 -12.03
CA PRO A 108 -6.61 -5.68 -13.45
C PRO A 108 -5.39 -5.98 -14.32
N GLN A 109 -5.52 -6.90 -15.28
CA GLN A 109 -4.39 -7.37 -16.10
C GLN A 109 -3.61 -6.22 -16.76
N ARG A 110 -4.32 -5.18 -17.25
CA ARG A 110 -3.72 -3.98 -17.87
C ARG A 110 -2.78 -3.19 -16.95
N LEU A 111 -2.92 -3.34 -15.63
CA LEU A 111 -2.13 -2.59 -14.64
C LEU A 111 -0.90 -3.37 -14.12
N ARG A 112 -0.86 -4.69 -14.30
CA ARG A 112 0.14 -5.57 -13.64
C ARG A 112 1.58 -5.33 -14.12
N GLU A 113 1.76 -5.09 -15.41
CA GLU A 113 3.11 -5.03 -16.00
C GLU A 113 3.82 -3.69 -15.72
N LYS A 114 3.10 -2.58 -15.89
CA LYS A 114 3.68 -1.22 -15.88
C LYS A 114 3.30 -0.40 -14.64
N HIS A 115 2.08 -0.59 -14.13
CA HIS A 115 1.52 0.19 -13.04
C HIS A 115 1.49 -0.59 -11.72
N SER A 116 2.21 -1.70 -11.62
CA SER A 116 2.26 -2.49 -10.40
C SER A 116 3.65 -3.05 -10.12
N ILE A 117 3.97 -3.17 -8.83
CA ILE A 117 5.23 -3.74 -8.34
C ILE A 117 4.97 -4.63 -7.12
N ILE A 118 5.68 -5.75 -7.06
CA ILE A 118 5.69 -6.62 -5.87
C ILE A 118 6.88 -6.24 -4.99
N ILE A 119 6.61 -5.93 -3.73
CA ILE A 119 7.63 -5.70 -2.72
C ILE A 119 7.68 -6.86 -1.72
N TYR A 120 8.87 -7.18 -1.24
CA TYR A 120 9.09 -8.36 -0.40
C TYR A 120 10.17 -8.11 0.66
N GLY A 121 10.29 -9.01 1.64
CA GLY A 121 11.34 -8.97 2.66
C GLY A 121 12.70 -9.38 2.09
N SER A 122 13.33 -10.39 2.69
CA SER A 122 14.62 -10.93 2.24
C SER A 122 14.50 -11.82 1.00
N SER A 123 13.35 -12.45 0.77
CA SER A 123 13.13 -13.35 -0.36
C SER A 123 11.68 -13.28 -0.88
N LEU A 124 11.49 -13.80 -2.10
CA LEU A 124 10.18 -13.94 -2.75
C LEU A 124 10.08 -15.31 -3.45
N PRO A 125 9.77 -16.38 -2.71
CA PRO A 125 9.65 -17.73 -3.29
C PRO A 125 8.60 -17.80 -4.40
N GLU A 126 7.50 -17.05 -4.30
CA GLU A 126 6.39 -17.07 -5.25
C GLU A 126 6.61 -16.17 -6.48
N LYS A 127 7.83 -15.68 -6.71
CA LYS A 127 8.14 -14.75 -7.82
C LYS A 127 7.64 -15.26 -9.18
N SER A 128 7.82 -16.55 -9.45
CA SER A 128 7.35 -17.20 -10.69
C SER A 128 5.83 -17.13 -10.85
N GLU A 129 5.07 -17.22 -9.76
CA GLU A 129 3.61 -17.11 -9.78
C GLU A 129 3.16 -15.67 -10.11
N TYR A 130 3.81 -14.66 -9.52
CA TYR A 130 3.56 -13.26 -9.89
C TYR A 130 3.91 -13.00 -11.37
N GLN A 131 4.99 -13.58 -11.88
CA GLN A 131 5.37 -13.44 -13.29
C GLN A 131 4.34 -14.07 -14.24
N LYS A 132 3.77 -15.24 -13.88
CA LYS A 132 2.67 -15.87 -14.63
C LYS A 132 1.41 -15.00 -14.67
N LEU A 133 1.15 -14.24 -13.61
CA LEU A 133 0.04 -13.28 -13.57
C LEU A 133 0.30 -12.02 -14.42
N GLY A 134 1.54 -11.78 -14.86
CA GLY A 134 1.92 -10.64 -15.70
C GLY A 134 2.72 -9.54 -14.99
N PHE A 135 3.11 -9.74 -13.73
CA PHE A 135 3.96 -8.78 -13.03
C PHE A 135 5.41 -8.87 -13.51
N ARG A 136 6.02 -7.70 -13.74
CA ARG A 136 7.41 -7.60 -14.21
C ARG A 136 8.34 -6.87 -13.25
N GLN A 137 7.78 -6.16 -12.28
CA GLN A 137 8.51 -5.29 -11.37
C GLN A 137 8.54 -5.90 -9.98
N PHE A 138 9.73 -5.99 -9.41
CA PHE A 138 9.99 -6.62 -8.12
C PHE A 138 11.06 -5.82 -7.39
N SER A 139 10.91 -5.58 -6.09
CA SER A 139 11.92 -4.88 -5.29
C SER A 139 11.90 -5.36 -3.83
N PRO A 140 13.06 -5.56 -3.20
CA PRO A 140 13.11 -5.64 -1.75
C PRO A 140 12.47 -4.38 -1.15
N ARG A 141 11.69 -4.55 -0.08
CA ARG A 141 10.93 -3.48 0.54
C ARG A 141 11.83 -2.31 0.97
N THR A 142 13.02 -2.61 1.47
CA THR A 142 14.05 -1.63 1.87
C THR A 142 14.60 -0.81 0.71
N GLU A 143 14.43 -1.27 -0.53
CA GLU A 143 14.90 -0.61 -1.75
C GLU A 143 13.78 0.10 -2.51
N PHE A 144 12.52 -0.07 -2.09
CA PHE A 144 11.36 0.43 -2.81
C PHE A 144 11.41 1.96 -3.03
N LEU A 145 11.86 2.73 -2.05
CA LEU A 145 12.01 4.18 -2.21
C LEU A 145 13.05 4.56 -3.28
N ASN A 146 14.09 3.73 -3.47
CA ASN A 146 15.05 3.93 -4.55
C ASN A 146 14.46 3.54 -5.90
N TYR A 147 13.56 2.54 -5.93
CA TYR A 147 12.77 2.23 -7.11
C TYR A 147 11.87 3.42 -7.52
N LEU A 148 11.19 4.07 -6.56
CA LEU A 148 10.33 5.23 -6.83
C LEU A 148 11.06 6.43 -7.46
N LYS A 149 12.38 6.55 -7.25
CA LYS A 149 13.20 7.59 -7.92
C LYS A 149 13.35 7.35 -9.41
N LYS A 150 13.16 6.10 -9.88
CA LYS A 150 13.28 5.68 -11.28
C LYS A 150 11.94 5.68 -12.01
N VAL A 151 10.83 5.75 -11.29
CA VAL A 151 9.49 5.82 -11.89
C VAL A 151 9.37 7.15 -12.64
N PRO A 152 9.05 7.12 -13.95
CA PRO A 152 8.84 8.35 -14.72
C PRO A 152 7.75 9.18 -14.05
N LYS A 153 8.08 10.41 -13.67
CA LYS A 153 7.11 11.39 -13.19
C LYS A 153 6.87 12.37 -14.31
N THR A 154 5.61 12.72 -14.58
CA THR A 154 5.37 14.01 -15.23
C THR A 154 5.97 15.07 -14.31
N SER A 155 6.70 16.03 -14.88
CA SER A 155 7.69 16.87 -14.17
C SER A 155 7.16 17.72 -13.02
N GLU A 156 5.85 17.70 -12.74
CA GLU A 156 5.18 18.59 -11.80
C GLU A 156 4.51 17.87 -10.61
N LYS A 157 4.23 16.55 -10.70
CA LYS A 157 3.46 15.87 -9.66
C LYS A 157 4.32 15.39 -8.49
N LYS A 158 3.96 15.82 -7.27
CA LYS A 158 4.51 15.29 -6.01
C LYS A 158 4.06 13.85 -5.82
N ILE A 159 4.87 13.04 -5.11
CA ILE A 159 4.47 11.67 -4.72
C ILE A 159 3.63 11.74 -3.44
N ALA A 160 2.54 10.98 -3.42
CA ALA A 160 1.81 10.64 -2.20
C ALA A 160 1.71 9.12 -2.04
N LEU A 161 1.87 8.63 -0.81
CA LEU A 161 1.63 7.23 -0.46
C LEU A 161 0.22 7.07 0.10
N VAL A 162 -0.56 6.14 -0.43
CA VAL A 162 -1.87 5.77 0.11
C VAL A 162 -1.78 4.33 0.57
N PHE A 163 -1.83 4.11 1.87
CA PHE A 163 -1.62 2.80 2.49
C PHE A 163 -2.93 2.15 2.86
N ILE A 164 -3.06 0.86 2.57
CA ILE A 164 -4.15 0.02 3.05
C ILE A 164 -3.53 -1.19 3.73
N ASN A 165 -3.91 -1.39 4.98
CA ASN A 165 -3.48 -2.54 5.72
C ASN A 165 -4.12 -3.83 5.15
N THR A 166 -3.31 -4.86 4.95
CA THR A 166 -3.76 -6.14 4.39
C THR A 166 -3.87 -7.25 5.44
N ILE A 167 -3.40 -7.01 6.66
CA ILE A 167 -3.46 -7.99 7.76
C ILE A 167 -4.24 -7.42 8.93
N GLN A 168 -5.36 -8.05 9.26
CA GLN A 168 -5.99 -7.78 10.53
C GLN A 168 -5.18 -8.43 11.66
N HIS A 169 -4.61 -7.60 12.51
CA HIS A 169 -4.10 -8.05 13.81
C HIS A 169 -5.27 -8.37 14.72
N ASN A 170 -5.20 -9.54 15.33
CA ASN A 170 -6.14 -10.02 16.33
C ASN A 170 -5.40 -10.93 17.30
N GLU A 171 -6.09 -11.44 18.31
CA GLU A 171 -5.52 -12.31 19.34
C GLU A 171 -4.82 -13.57 18.77
N LYS A 172 -5.10 -13.95 17.52
CA LYS A 172 -4.53 -15.13 16.86
C LYS A 172 -3.26 -14.86 16.04
N ASN A 173 -2.91 -13.60 15.76
CA ASN A 173 -1.81 -13.21 14.84
C ASN A 173 -0.83 -12.16 15.46
N TYR A 174 -0.59 -12.27 16.76
CA TYR A 174 -0.20 -11.16 17.66
C TYR A 174 1.30 -10.77 17.70
N HIS A 175 1.57 -9.46 17.78
CA HIS A 175 2.67 -8.83 18.51
C HIS A 175 2.06 -7.78 19.48
N GLN A 176 2.50 -7.71 20.73
CA GLN A 176 1.84 -6.92 21.80
C GLN A 176 1.53 -5.45 21.42
N PRO A 177 0.31 -4.94 21.69
CA PRO A 177 0.01 -3.52 21.59
C PRO A 177 0.75 -2.73 22.67
N TRP A 178 1.17 -1.53 22.32
CA TRP A 178 1.76 -0.60 23.27
C TRP A 178 0.69 -0.06 24.22
N THR A 179 0.97 -0.09 25.52
CA THR A 179 0.24 0.66 26.54
C THR A 179 1.10 1.84 26.96
N GLU A 180 0.52 3.05 27.00
CA GLU A 180 1.17 4.21 27.62
C GLU A 180 1.61 3.83 29.04
N ARG A 181 2.91 3.95 29.32
CA ARG A 181 3.42 4.11 30.68
C ARG A 181 3.92 5.52 30.84
#